data_AF-A0A5N6HBH3-F1
#
_entry.id   AF-A0A5N6HBH3-F1
#
_cell.length_a   1.000
_cell.length_b   1.000
_cell.length_c   1.000
_cell.angle_alpha   90.00
_cell.angle_beta   90.00
_cell.angle_gamma   90.00
#
_symmetry.space_group_name_H-M   'P 1'
#
loop_
_entity.id
_entity.type
_entity.pdbx_description
1 polymer ?
#
loop_
_entity_poly.entity_id
_entity_poly.type
_entity_poly.pdbx_seq_one_letter_code
_entity_poly.pdbx_strand_id
1 'polypeptide(L)'
;MELPKLLSQVVSLCEGPQIPKSSLASAPNGLVLAEYRFRRPLHHASSGTDWITMNLWNRLDRRFPHIKCTLISNEYAGDELLSSELLMITRLMWQRRIRSMTLDHDIVPILVFSLMGTQHVRILQAHFDGSTLIRLKSKTLDLTTRDDEALDLLGQWYCSDPVGNTMWDEPVRTGTV
;
A
#
# COMPACT_ATOMS: atom_id res chain seq x y z
N MET A 1 -22.16 -6.94 6.54
CA MET A 1 -21.29 -8.13 6.59
C MET A 1 -20.10 -7.76 7.44
N GLU A 2 -19.92 -8.43 8.57
CA GLU A 2 -18.94 -8.06 9.60
C GLU A 2 -17.49 -8.20 9.07
N LEU A 3 -16.68 -7.13 9.15
CA LEU A 3 -15.21 -7.11 8.95
C LEU A 3 -14.48 -8.39 9.44
N PRO A 4 -14.83 -8.98 10.61
CA PRO A 4 -14.26 -10.25 11.06
C PRO A 4 -14.36 -11.41 10.05
N LYS A 5 -15.47 -11.51 9.29
CA LYS A 5 -15.67 -12.58 8.30
C LYS A 5 -14.78 -12.36 7.07
N LEU A 6 -14.65 -11.11 6.63
CA LEU A 6 -13.76 -10.72 5.54
C LEU A 6 -12.29 -10.97 5.88
N LEU A 7 -11.88 -10.63 7.11
CA LEU A 7 -10.57 -10.97 7.66
C LEU A 7 -10.31 -12.47 7.62
N SER A 8 -11.25 -13.31 8.05
CA SER A 8 -11.07 -14.77 8.02
C SER A 8 -10.93 -15.33 6.59
N GLN A 9 -11.66 -14.78 5.61
CA GLN A 9 -11.60 -15.23 4.22
C GLN A 9 -10.32 -14.77 3.51
N VAL A 10 -9.89 -13.52 3.72
CA VAL A 10 -8.64 -13.01 3.15
C VAL A 10 -7.43 -13.70 3.78
N VAL A 11 -7.43 -13.92 5.10
CA VAL A 11 -6.38 -14.70 5.77
C VAL A 11 -6.34 -16.13 5.22
N SER A 12 -7.50 -16.79 5.05
CA SER A 12 -7.59 -18.14 4.48
C SER A 12 -7.10 -18.23 3.04
N LEU A 13 -7.27 -17.18 2.22
CA LEU A 13 -6.75 -17.13 0.84
C LEU A 13 -5.22 -16.89 0.81
N CYS A 14 -4.66 -16.32 1.86
CA CYS A 14 -3.23 -16.06 2.02
C CYS A 14 -2.48 -17.15 2.82
N GLU A 15 -3.16 -18.17 3.35
CA GLU A 15 -2.51 -19.30 4.03
C GLU A 15 -1.85 -20.26 3.02
N GLY A 16 -0.72 -19.82 2.47
CA GLY A 16 0.35 -20.73 2.07
C GLY A 16 0.99 -21.41 3.30
N PRO A 17 1.92 -22.37 3.11
CA PRO A 17 2.49 -23.16 4.21
C PRO A 17 2.97 -22.26 5.36
N GLN A 18 2.44 -22.54 6.56
CA GLN A 18 2.65 -21.78 7.79
C GLN A 18 4.15 -21.62 8.08
N ILE A 19 4.72 -20.47 7.72
CA ILE A 19 6.11 -20.14 8.02
C ILE A 19 6.18 -19.76 9.52
N PRO A 20 7.05 -20.38 10.33
CA PRO A 20 7.10 -20.16 11.77
C PRO A 20 7.31 -18.68 12.13
N LYS A 21 6.54 -18.20 13.12
CA LYS A 21 6.46 -16.79 13.58
C LYS A 21 7.81 -16.13 13.90
N SER A 22 8.85 -16.91 14.20
CA SER A 22 10.22 -16.41 14.43
C SER A 22 10.94 -15.94 13.16
N SER A 23 10.43 -16.27 11.97
CA SER A 23 10.97 -15.83 10.67
C SER A 23 10.21 -14.63 10.07
N LEU A 24 9.12 -14.19 10.71
CA LEU A 24 8.19 -13.17 10.19
C LEU A 24 8.74 -11.73 10.25
N ALA A 25 10.00 -11.54 10.68
CA ALA A 25 10.63 -10.23 10.80
C ALA A 25 11.21 -9.73 9.46
N SER A 26 11.40 -10.60 8.46
CA SER A 26 11.94 -10.21 7.16
C SER A 26 11.38 -11.12 6.07
N ALA A 27 10.69 -10.55 5.08
CA ALA A 27 10.34 -11.28 3.87
C ALA A 27 11.60 -11.50 3.00
N PRO A 28 11.61 -12.50 2.09
CA PRO A 28 12.59 -12.53 1.01
C PRO A 28 12.58 -11.18 0.31
N ASN A 29 13.76 -10.65 0.02
CA ASN A 29 13.99 -9.28 -0.44
C ASN A 29 14.00 -8.23 0.69
N GLY A 30 14.29 -8.55 1.96
CA GLY A 30 14.57 -7.51 2.98
C GLY A 30 13.45 -6.51 3.27
N LEU A 31 12.20 -6.83 2.91
CA LEU A 31 11.01 -6.12 3.36
C LEU A 31 10.73 -6.51 4.82
N VAL A 32 10.37 -5.52 5.63
CA VAL A 32 10.07 -5.70 7.04
C VAL A 32 8.66 -5.21 7.32
N LEU A 33 7.93 -5.95 8.16
CA LEU A 33 6.63 -5.53 8.65
C LEU A 33 6.82 -4.26 9.48
N ALA A 34 6.23 -3.17 9.04
CA ALA A 34 6.38 -1.89 9.67
C ALA A 34 5.19 -1.60 10.58
N GLU A 35 5.45 -1.49 11.89
CA GLU A 35 4.46 -1.01 12.83
C GLU A 35 4.34 0.53 12.74
N TYR A 36 3.47 1.00 11.87
CA TYR A 36 3.08 2.40 11.87
C TYR A 36 2.12 2.64 13.06
N ARG A 37 2.67 2.94 14.24
CA ARG A 37 1.87 3.41 15.39
C ARG A 37 1.28 4.79 15.08
N PHE A 38 0.09 4.80 14.49
CA PHE A 38 -0.64 6.03 14.24
C PHE A 38 -1.10 6.61 15.58
N ARG A 39 -0.76 7.88 15.87
CA ARG A 39 -1.20 8.58 17.11
C ARG A 39 -2.73 8.65 17.27
N ARG A 40 -3.47 8.44 16.16
CA ARG A 40 -4.91 8.21 16.14
C ARG A 40 -5.19 7.03 15.21
N PRO A 41 -5.99 6.03 15.63
CA PRO A 41 -6.41 4.96 14.75
C PRO A 41 -7.11 5.51 13.51
N LEU A 42 -6.85 4.88 12.37
CA LEU A 42 -7.32 5.37 11.08
C LEU A 42 -8.85 5.30 10.92
N HIS A 43 -9.50 4.35 11.59
CA HIS A 43 -10.97 4.20 11.59
C HIS A 43 -11.72 5.37 12.24
N HIS A 44 -11.05 6.23 13.04
CA HIS A 44 -11.69 7.42 13.64
C HIS A 44 -11.77 8.63 12.71
N ALA A 45 -11.14 8.59 11.52
CA ALA A 45 -11.17 9.71 10.58
C ALA A 45 -12.40 9.71 9.65
N SER A 46 -13.10 8.59 9.53
CA SER A 46 -14.31 8.45 8.74
C SER A 46 -15.45 8.00 9.65
N SER A 47 -16.29 8.95 10.09
CA SER A 47 -17.55 8.64 10.76
C SER A 47 -18.47 7.92 9.78
N GLY A 48 -18.33 6.60 9.66
CA GLY A 48 -19.18 5.76 8.80
C GLY A 48 -18.45 4.85 7.80
N THR A 49 -17.12 4.81 7.78
CA THR A 49 -16.39 3.92 6.85
C THR A 49 -15.54 2.92 7.62
N ASP A 50 -15.93 1.66 7.52
CA ASP A 50 -15.28 0.51 8.14
C ASP A 50 -14.09 0.08 7.27
N TRP A 51 -12.90 0.55 7.60
CA TRP A 51 -11.67 0.15 6.93
C TRP A 51 -10.50 -0.02 7.90
N ILE A 52 -9.60 -0.94 7.55
CA ILE A 52 -8.43 -1.31 8.32
C ILE A 52 -7.21 -1.45 7.41
N THR A 53 -6.04 -1.15 7.94
CA THR A 53 -4.77 -1.49 7.29
C THR A 53 -4.29 -2.81 7.86
N MET A 54 -4.23 -3.84 7.03
CA MET A 54 -3.86 -5.17 7.49
C MET A 54 -2.34 -5.32 7.56
N ASN A 55 -1.64 -4.95 6.48
CA ASN A 55 -0.20 -5.11 6.37
C ASN A 55 0.45 -3.83 5.84
N LEU A 56 1.60 -3.47 6.41
CA LEU A 56 2.46 -2.38 5.97
C LEU A 56 3.89 -2.88 5.85
N TRP A 57 4.44 -2.83 4.65
CA TRP A 57 5.79 -3.29 4.36
C TRP A 57 6.63 -2.10 3.92
N ASN A 58 7.82 -1.98 4.49
CA ASN A 58 8.85 -1.09 3.99
C ASN A 58 10.22 -1.77 4.03
N ARG A 59 11.20 -1.17 3.37
CA ARG A 59 12.61 -1.60 3.47
C ARG A 59 13.25 -0.90 4.67
N LEU A 60 14.10 -1.64 5.37
CA LEU A 60 15.02 -1.04 6.36
C LEU A 60 16.11 -0.19 5.68
N ASP A 61 16.49 -0.55 4.45
CA ASP A 61 17.40 0.22 3.64
C ASP A 61 16.76 1.58 3.28
N ARG A 62 17.38 2.65 3.79
CA ARG A 62 16.88 4.03 3.66
C ARG A 62 16.94 4.56 2.22
N ARG A 63 17.66 3.87 1.33
CA ARG A 63 17.70 4.16 -0.12
C ARG A 63 16.38 3.85 -0.84
N PHE A 64 15.45 3.17 -0.17
CA PHE A 64 14.16 2.80 -0.73
C PHE A 64 13.03 3.41 0.11
N PRO A 65 12.50 4.58 -0.28
CA PRO A 65 11.42 5.24 0.46
C PRO A 65 10.08 4.51 0.32
N HIS A 66 9.98 3.53 -0.58
CA HIS A 66 8.77 2.81 -0.97
C HIS A 66 8.07 2.11 0.21
N ILE A 67 6.75 2.14 0.16
CA ILE A 67 5.87 1.44 1.11
C ILE A 67 4.89 0.57 0.30
N LYS A 68 4.69 -0.68 0.73
CA LYS A 68 3.56 -1.50 0.28
C LYS A 68 2.53 -1.61 1.39
N CYS A 69 1.25 -1.50 1.07
CA CYS A 69 0.20 -1.67 2.07
C CYS A 69 -0.99 -2.46 1.54
N THR A 70 -1.66 -3.15 2.46
CA THR A 70 -2.94 -3.82 2.20
C THR A 70 -4.02 -3.09 2.99
N LEU A 71 -4.95 -2.48 2.25
CA LEU A 71 -6.12 -1.78 2.78
C LEU A 71 -7.32 -2.70 2.61
N ILE A 72 -8.09 -2.90 3.68
CA ILE A 72 -9.38 -3.58 3.62
C ILE A 72 -10.44 -2.55 3.95
N SER A 73 -11.43 -2.38 3.08
CA SER A 73 -12.53 -1.45 3.25
C SER A 73 -13.85 -2.17 2.96
N ASN A 74 -14.89 -1.84 3.73
CA ASN A 74 -16.26 -2.28 3.45
C ASN A 74 -16.97 -1.36 2.43
N GLU A 75 -16.21 -0.55 1.69
CA GLU A 75 -16.72 0.33 0.64
C GLU A 75 -17.03 -0.47 -0.63
N TYR A 76 -17.98 0.03 -1.44
CA TYR A 76 -18.35 -0.61 -2.70
C TYR A 76 -17.26 -0.43 -3.76
N ALA A 77 -17.00 -1.48 -4.52
CA ALA A 77 -15.99 -1.44 -5.58
C ALA A 77 -16.54 -0.68 -6.80
N GLY A 78 -16.19 0.61 -6.94
CA GLY A 78 -16.50 1.44 -8.10
C GLY A 78 -15.27 1.87 -8.91
N ASP A 79 -15.49 2.50 -10.05
CA ASP A 79 -14.39 3.05 -10.87
C ASP A 79 -13.77 4.33 -10.29
N GLU A 80 -14.37 4.92 -9.28
CA GLU A 80 -13.82 6.05 -8.55
C GLU A 80 -12.82 5.61 -7.47
N LEU A 81 -11.97 6.54 -7.04
CA LEU A 81 -11.08 6.31 -5.90
C LEU A 81 -11.87 6.40 -4.59
N LEU A 82 -11.59 5.48 -3.68
CA LEU A 82 -12.22 5.46 -2.37
C LEU A 82 -11.62 6.51 -1.45
N SER A 83 -12.44 7.02 -0.52
CA SER A 83 -11.95 7.96 0.48
C SER A 83 -10.92 7.31 1.40
N SER A 84 -11.09 6.02 1.75
CA SER A 84 -10.11 5.26 2.52
C SER A 84 -8.78 5.09 1.78
N GLU A 85 -8.80 4.84 0.47
CA GLU A 85 -7.59 4.76 -0.37
C GLU A 85 -6.80 6.07 -0.30
N LEU A 86 -7.47 7.20 -0.53
CA LEU A 86 -6.83 8.52 -0.54
C LEU A 86 -6.29 8.91 0.85
N LEU A 87 -7.10 8.72 1.90
CA LEU A 87 -6.70 9.01 3.28
C LEU A 87 -5.51 8.16 3.73
N MET A 88 -5.49 6.88 3.36
CA MET A 88 -4.38 5.98 3.66
C MET A 88 -3.09 6.44 2.98
N ILE A 89 -3.15 6.69 1.67
CA ILE A 89 -2.00 7.08 0.86
C ILE A 89 -1.39 8.39 1.38
N THR A 90 -2.21 9.44 1.53
CA THR A 90 -1.74 10.75 2.00
C THR A 90 -1.10 10.66 3.39
N ARG A 91 -1.69 9.87 4.30
CA ARG A 91 -1.19 9.70 5.66
C ARG A 91 0.15 8.97 5.71
N LEU A 92 0.30 7.90 4.92
CA LEU A 92 1.56 7.15 4.84
C LEU A 92 2.69 8.02 4.25
N MET A 93 2.41 8.79 3.20
CA MET A 93 3.38 9.72 2.62
C MET A 93 3.82 10.76 3.65
N TRP A 94 2.85 11.41 4.31
CA TRP A 94 3.11 12.39 5.35
C TRP A 94 3.95 11.82 6.49
N GLN A 95 3.62 10.63 6.97
CA GLN A 95 4.32 9.99 8.07
C GLN A 95 5.75 9.56 7.70
N ARG A 96 5.96 9.04 6.48
CA ARG A 96 7.30 8.71 5.97
C ARG A 96 8.17 9.95 5.87
N ARG A 97 7.59 11.06 5.36
CA ARG A 97 8.26 12.36 5.25
C ARG A 97 8.62 12.96 6.61
N ILE A 98 7.67 13.03 7.55
CA ILE A 98 7.93 13.59 8.91
C ILE A 98 9.00 12.79 9.65
N ARG A 99 9.01 11.46 9.53
CA ARG A 99 9.97 10.64 10.28
C ARG A 99 11.39 10.70 9.74
N SER A 100 11.65 11.50 8.70
CA SER A 100 12.98 11.72 8.11
C SER A 100 13.75 10.42 7.84
N MET A 101 13.02 9.33 7.57
CA MET A 101 13.65 8.03 7.27
C MET A 101 14.22 7.98 5.86
N THR A 102 14.03 9.04 5.10
CA THR A 102 14.34 9.20 3.68
C THR A 102 15.09 10.53 3.54
N LEU A 103 16.34 10.57 4.04
CA LEU A 103 17.10 11.83 4.14
C LEU A 103 17.33 12.49 2.77
N ASP A 104 17.35 11.70 1.70
CA ASP A 104 17.67 12.18 0.35
C ASP A 104 16.54 11.95 -0.67
N HIS A 105 15.36 11.46 -0.24
CA HIS A 105 14.24 11.19 -1.16
C HIS A 105 13.06 12.12 -0.89
N ASP A 106 12.68 12.85 -1.94
CA ASP A 106 11.51 13.73 -1.92
C ASP A 106 10.23 13.02 -2.36
N ILE A 107 10.38 11.94 -3.14
CA ILE A 107 9.26 11.14 -3.62
C ILE A 107 9.10 9.94 -2.69
N VAL A 108 7.88 9.73 -2.18
CA VAL A 108 7.52 8.56 -1.38
C VAL A 108 6.50 7.71 -2.14
N PRO A 109 6.95 6.66 -2.87
CA PRO A 109 6.04 5.77 -3.57
C PRO A 109 5.29 4.85 -2.61
N ILE A 110 4.01 4.66 -2.89
CA ILE A 110 3.12 3.77 -2.15
C ILE A 110 2.43 2.85 -3.14
N LEU A 111 2.59 1.53 -2.92
CA LEU A 111 1.83 0.49 -3.59
C LEU A 111 0.71 0.02 -2.64
N VAL A 112 -0.54 0.20 -3.06
CA VAL A 112 -1.72 -0.19 -2.26
C VAL A 112 -2.43 -1.35 -2.92
N PHE A 113 -2.65 -2.41 -2.16
CA PHE A 113 -3.62 -3.45 -2.46
C PHE A 113 -4.91 -3.08 -1.73
N SER A 114 -5.87 -2.52 -2.47
CA SER A 114 -7.14 -2.06 -1.93
C SER A 114 -8.19 -3.15 -2.10
N LEU A 115 -8.52 -3.84 -1.01
CA LEU A 115 -9.57 -4.83 -0.93
C LEU A 115 -10.87 -4.15 -0.49
N MET A 116 -11.93 -4.41 -1.23
CA MET A 116 -13.19 -3.67 -1.16
C MET A 116 -14.37 -4.62 -1.20
N GLY A 117 -15.36 -4.36 -0.36
CA GLY A 117 -16.60 -5.14 -0.32
C GLY A 117 -16.32 -6.64 -0.15
N THR A 118 -17.08 -7.48 -0.85
CA THR A 118 -17.08 -8.94 -0.65
C THR A 118 -15.81 -9.67 -1.07
N GLN A 119 -15.07 -9.20 -2.07
CA GLN A 119 -13.86 -9.87 -2.59
C GLN A 119 -13.23 -9.12 -3.77
N HIS A 120 -13.42 -7.81 -3.88
CA HIS A 120 -12.84 -7.04 -4.97
C HIS A 120 -11.48 -6.50 -4.57
N VAL A 121 -10.52 -6.51 -5.48
CA VAL A 121 -9.19 -5.94 -5.22
C VAL A 121 -8.71 -5.11 -6.39
N ARG A 122 -8.04 -4.00 -6.10
CA ARG A 122 -7.31 -3.22 -7.10
C ARG A 122 -5.93 -2.86 -6.58
N ILE A 123 -5.03 -2.59 -7.51
CA ILE A 123 -3.67 -2.14 -7.23
C ILE A 123 -3.60 -0.65 -7.55
N LEU A 124 -3.15 0.15 -6.58
CA LEU A 124 -2.86 1.57 -6.77
C LEU A 124 -1.36 1.81 -6.63
N GLN A 125 -0.80 2.57 -7.56
CA GLN A 125 0.50 3.19 -7.38
C GLN A 125 0.33 4.68 -7.18
N ALA A 126 0.83 5.16 -6.06
CA ALA A 126 0.72 6.54 -5.65
C ALA A 126 2.09 7.12 -5.31
N HIS A 127 2.36 8.31 -5.82
CA HIS A 127 3.43 9.19 -5.36
C HIS A 127 3.01 10.61 -5.70
N PHE A 128 3.43 11.58 -4.89
CA PHE A 128 3.16 12.98 -5.19
C PHE A 128 4.32 13.56 -5.99
N ASP A 129 4.05 14.02 -7.21
CA ASP A 129 5.04 14.65 -8.11
C ASP A 129 5.01 16.19 -8.08
N GLY A 130 4.25 16.79 -7.15
CA GLY A 130 3.97 18.22 -7.10
C GLY A 130 2.63 18.61 -7.72
N SER A 131 2.01 17.73 -8.50
CA SER A 131 0.71 17.96 -9.17
C SER A 131 -0.31 16.86 -8.89
N THR A 132 0.10 15.61 -9.01
CA THR A 132 -0.77 14.43 -9.02
C THR A 132 -0.31 13.46 -7.95
N LEU A 133 -1.26 12.82 -7.26
CA LEU A 133 -0.98 11.89 -6.17
C LEU A 133 -1.08 10.41 -6.58
N ILE A 134 -2.05 10.08 -7.43
CA ILE A 134 -2.27 8.71 -7.91
C ILE A 134 -1.81 8.63 -9.35
N ARG A 135 -0.80 7.79 -9.61
CA ARG A 135 -0.19 7.68 -10.93
C ARG A 135 -0.82 6.57 -11.76
N LEU A 136 -1.09 5.44 -11.13
CA LEU A 136 -1.68 4.27 -11.79
C LEU A 136 -2.73 3.63 -10.89
N LYS A 137 -3.85 3.27 -11.51
CA LYS A 137 -4.92 2.47 -10.94
C LYS A 137 -5.18 1.29 -11.88
N SER A 138 -5.12 0.06 -11.35
CA SER A 138 -5.54 -1.12 -12.11
C SER A 138 -7.06 -1.15 -12.28
N LYS A 139 -7.53 -2.00 -13.20
CA LYS A 139 -8.93 -2.45 -13.14
C LYS A 139 -9.18 -3.14 -11.79
N THR A 140 -10.42 -3.06 -11.34
CA THR A 140 -10.88 -3.86 -10.19
C THR A 140 -10.94 -5.32 -10.62
N LEU A 141 -10.23 -6.18 -9.89
CA LEU A 141 -10.27 -7.63 -10.03
C LEU A 141 -11.37 -8.15 -9.12
N ASP A 142 -12.27 -8.96 -9.69
CA ASP A 142 -13.34 -9.63 -8.96
C ASP A 142 -12.84 -11.02 -8.53
N LEU A 143 -12.58 -11.20 -7.24
CA LEU A 143 -12.16 -12.48 -6.66
C LEU A 143 -13.31 -13.18 -5.90
N THR A 144 -14.57 -12.84 -6.22
CA THR A 144 -15.73 -13.56 -5.65
C THR A 144 -15.71 -15.04 -6.02
N THR A 145 -15.10 -15.35 -7.16
CA THR A 145 -14.70 -16.69 -7.55
C THR A 145 -13.19 -16.76 -7.69
N ARG A 146 -12.62 -17.96 -7.62
CA ARG A 146 -11.19 -18.15 -7.78
C ARG A 146 -10.77 -17.76 -9.20
N ASP A 147 -9.84 -16.82 -9.29
CA ASP A 147 -9.20 -16.37 -10.53
C ASP A 147 -7.69 -16.48 -10.34
N ASP A 148 -7.10 -17.54 -10.89
CA ASP A 148 -5.67 -17.81 -10.74
C ASP A 148 -4.80 -16.76 -11.45
N GLU A 149 -5.24 -16.20 -12.57
CA GLU A 149 -4.50 -15.16 -13.28
C GLU A 149 -4.47 -13.85 -12.48
N ALA A 150 -5.61 -13.48 -11.88
CA ALA A 150 -5.69 -12.34 -10.99
C ALA A 150 -4.82 -12.52 -9.74
N LEU A 151 -4.80 -13.73 -9.15
CA LEU A 151 -3.96 -14.06 -8.00
C LEU A 151 -2.46 -14.03 -8.36
N ASP A 152 -2.08 -14.55 -9.52
CA ASP A 152 -0.70 -14.49 -10.02
C ASP A 152 -0.25 -13.04 -10.24
N LEU A 153 -1.11 -12.20 -10.83
CA LEU A 153 -0.86 -10.78 -10.99
C LEU A 153 -0.65 -10.10 -9.63
N LEU A 154 -1.54 -10.33 -8.67
CA LEU A 154 -1.42 -9.78 -7.32
C LEU A 154 -0.13 -10.23 -6.65
N GLY A 155 0.23 -11.52 -6.77
CA GLY A 155 1.47 -12.09 -6.25
C GLY A 155 2.71 -11.44 -6.85
N GLN A 156 2.75 -11.25 -8.17
CA GLN A 156 3.86 -10.57 -8.86
C GLN A 156 4.06 -9.15 -8.34
N TRP A 157 2.98 -8.37 -8.21
CA TRP A 157 3.04 -7.02 -7.63
C TRP A 157 3.40 -7.02 -6.14
N TYR A 158 2.92 -8.00 -5.38
CA TYR A 158 3.17 -8.09 -3.95
C TYR A 158 4.65 -8.40 -3.67
N CYS A 159 5.25 -9.28 -4.47
CA CYS A 159 6.65 -9.70 -4.36
C CYS A 159 7.63 -8.83 -5.15
N SER A 160 7.16 -7.84 -5.93
CA SER A 160 8.03 -7.00 -6.76
C SER A 160 9.04 -6.17 -5.97
N ASP A 161 10.18 -5.87 -6.59
CA ASP A 161 11.14 -4.92 -6.06
C ASP A 161 10.71 -3.46 -6.32
N PRO A 162 11.10 -2.52 -5.44
CA PRO A 162 10.92 -1.10 -5.70
C PRO A 162 11.70 -0.66 -6.94
N VAL A 163 11.07 0.17 -7.77
CA VAL A 163 11.65 0.73 -8.99
C VAL A 163 11.45 2.25 -9.04
N GLY A 164 12.19 2.91 -9.94
CA GLY A 164 12.13 4.35 -10.18
C GLY A 164 13.11 5.17 -9.33
N ASN A 165 13.49 6.36 -9.84
CA ASN A 165 14.26 7.33 -9.08
C ASN A 165 13.32 8.09 -8.13
N THR A 166 13.68 8.13 -6.84
CA THR A 166 12.90 8.82 -5.80
C THR A 166 13.62 10.05 -5.23
N MET A 167 14.81 10.34 -5.77
CA MET A 167 15.49 11.62 -5.57
C MET A 167 14.80 12.67 -6.44
N TRP A 168 14.71 13.91 -5.97
CA TRP A 168 14.38 15.01 -6.86
C TRP A 168 15.62 15.33 -7.70
N ASP A 169 15.52 15.22 -9.02
CA ASP A 169 16.53 15.83 -9.88
C ASP A 169 16.29 17.34 -9.78
N GLU A 170 17.20 18.10 -9.17
CA GLU A 170 17.20 19.55 -9.38
C GLU A 170 17.14 19.77 -10.90
N PRO A 171 16.22 20.60 -11.43
CA PRO A 171 16.40 21.04 -12.80
C PRO A 171 17.77 21.70 -12.82
N VAL A 172 18.68 21.15 -13.64
CA VAL A 172 20.00 21.75 -13.87
C VAL A 172 19.74 23.23 -14.08
N ARG A 173 20.13 24.06 -13.11
CA ARG A 173 20.17 25.51 -13.31
C ARG A 173 21.26 25.70 -14.35
N THR A 174 20.91 25.54 -15.62
CA THR A 174 21.66 26.11 -16.72
C THR A 174 21.59 27.61 -16.48
N GLY A 175 22.55 28.10 -15.70
CA GLY A 175 22.83 29.51 -15.62
C GLY A 175 23.14 29.96 -17.03
N THR A 176 22.23 30.76 -17.57
CA THR A 176 22.56 31.67 -18.67
C THR A 176 22.64 33.05 -18.04
N VAL A 177 23.91 33.43 -17.83
CA VAL A 177 24.55 34.76 -17.85
C VAL A 177 23.66 35.96 -17.55
#